data_AF-A0A1E3WEQ2-F1
#
_entry.id   AF-A0A1E3WEQ2-F1
#
_cell.length_a   1.000
_cell.length_b   1.000
_cell.length_c   1.000
_cell.angle_alpha   90.00
_cell.angle_beta   90.00
_cell.angle_gamma   90.00
#
_symmetry.space_group_name_H-M   'P 1'
#
loop_
_entity.id
_entity.type
_entity.pdbx_description
1 polymer ?
#
loop_
_entity_poly.entity_id
_entity_poly.type
_entity_poly.pdbx_seq_one_letter_code
_entity_poly.pdbx_strand_id
1 'polypeptide(L)'
;MEPLVRINSLLDIFISTIKSEPDQSKMTKEVIDIAERLSEQLSDPFAIWSDKVDDSLVKQLFAFRNVLKQLQLGNSKLNTHIAQIRRELLNAIDSFDNNQIHKNKLTLDPDYQGKSSSPATLGFIQQLSTRQDELNDAIAVSLQQIDERTGAAERHVGRVERNAIRAFRQESSELNEVHLDNIKTQVIDGIHDIENTVSTASSKLSLSLRESTDSLVKQYQEEYDSLYRELNNKTNEQIKQTDEIRSEFDRKIIDLNRAFEEQAIELNHKFETEKKQFQVTLLESVKEEVASYNSVRRQLRIQLDEAKDIVGVLSKKAMAHEHLEQARHEACAYWGFQVTGLVFLFAAILMSVAIFGDSLGLRLPWLNWLVEFSSASGAIQIQGTTGGISAGGNTDMIMDTNTSSETAWFFKRISIVLLLTAPGLYLLKEAANHRVKENLYRQRGVQLASITPYLKELDESDRNAIKKDLVKSFFSFHDGKADSQNVPDFLRDLKETTKIIRTIDRATQPSSNRRVHTQRRKRQPQSTQG
;
A
#
# COMPACT_ATOMS: atom_id res chain seq x y z
N MET A 1 32.81 -8.59 46.17
CA MET A 1 32.63 -7.58 45.11
C MET A 1 32.47 -8.25 43.75
N GLU A 2 33.49 -8.92 43.22
CA GLU A 2 33.43 -9.69 41.96
C GLU A 2 32.18 -10.59 41.77
N PRO A 3 31.69 -11.34 42.79
CA PRO A 3 30.48 -12.15 42.62
C PRO A 3 29.21 -11.33 42.34
N LEU A 4 29.05 -10.13 42.90
CA LEU A 4 27.85 -9.31 42.69
C LEU A 4 27.80 -8.69 41.29
N VAL A 5 28.95 -8.24 40.78
CA VAL A 5 29.08 -7.73 39.40
C VAL A 5 28.77 -8.84 38.39
N ARG A 6 29.27 -10.06 38.67
CA ARG A 6 29.00 -11.24 37.85
C ARG A 6 27.52 -11.63 37.87
N ILE A 7 26.85 -11.56 39.03
CA ILE A 7 25.41 -11.81 39.13
C ILE A 7 24.63 -10.80 38.29
N ASN A 8 24.98 -9.50 38.34
CA ASN A 8 24.27 -8.48 37.55
C ASN A 8 24.36 -8.74 36.05
N SER A 9 25.57 -8.99 35.53
CA SER A 9 25.77 -9.30 34.10
C SER A 9 24.99 -10.55 33.66
N LEU A 10 24.91 -11.58 34.50
CA LEU A 10 24.16 -12.80 34.19
C LEU A 10 22.64 -12.58 34.23
N LEU A 11 22.14 -11.68 35.09
CA LEU A 11 20.72 -11.31 35.13
C LEU A 11 20.30 -10.61 33.84
N ASP A 12 21.10 -9.69 33.30
CA ASP A 12 20.78 -8.99 32.06
C ASP A 12 20.71 -9.94 30.85
N ILE A 13 21.64 -10.89 30.77
CA ILE A 13 21.65 -11.93 29.73
C ILE A 13 20.43 -12.85 29.90
N PHE A 14 20.09 -13.21 31.13
CA PHE A 14 18.93 -14.04 31.43
C PHE A 14 17.61 -13.36 31.05
N ILE A 15 17.43 -12.08 31.41
CA ILE A 15 16.23 -11.28 31.09
C ILE A 15 16.06 -11.13 29.57
N SER A 16 17.14 -10.76 28.85
CA SER A 16 17.08 -10.59 27.40
C SER A 16 16.75 -11.89 26.66
N THR A 17 17.32 -13.02 27.11
CA THR A 17 17.05 -14.34 26.53
C THR A 17 15.58 -14.75 26.72
N ILE A 18 15.02 -14.60 27.92
CA ILE A 18 13.61 -14.97 28.17
C ILE A 18 12.62 -14.03 27.49
N LYS A 19 12.93 -12.73 27.37
CA LYS A 19 12.06 -11.77 26.65
C LYS A 19 11.90 -12.07 25.16
N SER A 20 12.86 -12.75 24.56
CA SER A 20 12.80 -13.15 23.14
C SER A 20 11.85 -14.33 22.86
N GLU A 21 11.33 -15.01 23.88
CA GLU A 21 10.44 -16.16 23.70
C GLU A 21 8.98 -15.69 23.51
N PRO A 22 8.30 -16.10 22.43
CA PRO A 22 6.98 -15.58 22.07
C PRO A 22 5.83 -16.04 22.98
N ASP A 23 6.04 -17.09 23.79
CA ASP A 23 5.01 -17.66 24.67
C ASP A 23 5.47 -17.69 26.14
N GLN A 24 5.29 -16.55 26.82
CA GLN A 24 5.65 -16.43 28.23
C GLN A 24 4.51 -16.93 29.13
N SER A 25 4.70 -18.12 29.71
CA SER A 25 3.89 -18.61 30.82
C SER A 25 3.79 -17.57 31.97
N LYS A 26 2.73 -17.66 32.78
CA LYS A 26 2.57 -16.80 33.97
C LYS A 26 3.79 -16.87 34.91
N MET A 27 4.40 -18.06 35.03
CA MET A 27 5.59 -18.30 35.86
C MET A 27 6.84 -17.61 35.31
N THR A 28 7.03 -17.57 33.98
CA THR A 28 8.18 -16.87 33.37
C THR A 28 8.08 -15.36 33.53
N LYS A 29 6.87 -14.78 33.53
CA LYS A 29 6.66 -13.35 33.80
C LYS A 29 7.04 -12.95 35.23
N GLU A 30 6.69 -13.78 36.21
CA GLU A 30 7.05 -13.55 37.62
C GLU A 30 8.57 -13.65 37.84
N VAL A 31 9.23 -14.60 37.17
CA VAL A 31 10.70 -14.73 37.21
C VAL A 31 11.38 -13.50 36.60
N ILE A 32 10.86 -12.97 35.48
CA ILE A 32 11.40 -11.76 34.84
C ILE A 32 11.26 -10.54 35.75
N ASP A 33 10.09 -10.33 36.36
CA ASP A 33 9.85 -9.18 37.26
C ASP A 33 10.79 -9.21 38.48
N ILE A 34 11.03 -10.38 39.07
CA ILE A 34 12.00 -10.52 40.17
C ILE A 34 13.43 -10.25 39.67
N ALA A 35 13.80 -10.77 38.49
CA ALA A 35 15.13 -10.56 37.91
C ALA A 35 15.39 -9.08 37.56
N GLU A 36 14.40 -8.38 37.04
CA GLU A 36 14.49 -6.95 36.71
C GLU A 36 14.69 -6.09 37.95
N ARG A 37 13.91 -6.33 39.01
CA ARG A 37 14.10 -5.61 40.29
C ARG A 37 15.47 -5.85 40.90
N LEU A 38 15.99 -7.08 40.79
CA LEU A 38 17.34 -7.41 41.25
C LEU A 38 18.43 -6.75 40.41
N SER A 39 18.27 -6.74 39.07
CA SER A 39 19.20 -6.03 38.17
C SER A 39 19.19 -4.52 38.44
N GLU A 40 18.03 -3.92 38.68
CA GLU A 40 17.91 -2.50 39.01
C GLU A 40 18.60 -2.15 40.33
N GLN A 41 18.41 -2.97 41.38
CA GLN A 41 19.08 -2.79 42.67
C GLN A 41 20.60 -3.01 42.59
N LEU A 42 21.05 -3.96 41.78
CA LEU A 42 22.48 -4.22 41.55
C LEU A 42 23.12 -3.24 40.58
N SER A 43 22.34 -2.52 39.79
CA SER A 43 22.84 -1.49 38.88
C SER A 43 23.17 -0.18 39.59
N ASP A 44 22.68 0.03 40.83
CA ASP A 44 23.11 1.16 41.66
C ASP A 44 24.54 0.91 42.20
N PRO A 45 25.56 1.66 41.72
CA PRO A 45 26.93 1.49 42.18
C PRO A 45 27.06 1.77 43.68
N PHE A 46 26.18 2.55 44.30
CA PHE A 46 26.24 2.81 45.74
C PHE A 46 25.69 1.65 46.58
N ALA A 47 24.74 0.86 46.05
CA ALA A 47 24.21 -0.31 46.73
C ALA A 47 25.27 -1.43 46.87
N ILE A 48 26.14 -1.58 45.86
CA ILE A 48 27.24 -2.56 45.87
C ILE A 48 28.41 -2.12 46.80
N TRP A 49 28.58 -0.82 47.00
CA TRP A 49 29.75 -0.24 47.69
C TRP A 49 29.54 0.06 49.17
N SER A 50 28.34 -0.14 49.69
CA SER A 50 28.12 -0.02 51.13
C SER A 50 28.70 -1.24 51.88
N ASP A 51 29.46 -0.99 52.95
CA ASP A 51 30.02 -2.04 53.83
C ASP A 51 28.95 -2.93 54.50
N LYS A 52 27.67 -2.58 54.32
CA LYS A 52 26.51 -3.35 54.74
C LYS A 52 25.64 -3.59 53.51
N VAL A 53 25.94 -4.66 52.77
CA VAL A 53 24.98 -5.22 51.81
C VAL A 53 23.66 -5.37 52.55
N ASP A 54 22.62 -4.69 52.08
CA ASP A 54 21.31 -4.69 52.73
C ASP A 54 20.81 -6.13 52.87
N ASP A 55 20.43 -6.54 54.09
CA ASP A 55 19.83 -7.84 54.37
C ASP A 55 18.60 -8.11 53.48
N SER A 56 17.94 -7.04 53.01
CA SER A 56 16.88 -7.11 52.01
C SER A 56 17.36 -7.70 50.68
N LEU A 57 18.51 -7.26 50.17
CA LEU A 57 19.09 -7.74 48.91
C LEU A 57 19.51 -9.21 49.02
N VAL A 58 20.09 -9.58 50.16
CA VAL A 58 20.44 -10.99 50.45
C VAL A 58 19.19 -11.87 50.43
N LYS A 59 18.11 -11.45 51.10
CA LYS A 59 16.82 -12.16 51.10
C LYS A 59 16.21 -12.27 49.71
N GLN A 60 16.28 -11.22 48.90
CA GLN A 60 15.75 -11.22 47.52
C GLN A 60 16.56 -12.16 46.61
N LEU A 61 17.89 -12.19 46.73
CA LEU A 61 18.74 -13.15 46.01
C LEU A 61 18.42 -14.60 46.39
N PHE A 62 18.15 -14.87 47.68
CA PHE A 62 17.72 -16.21 48.11
C PHE A 62 16.33 -16.60 47.61
N ALA A 63 15.37 -15.66 47.62
CA ALA A 63 14.05 -15.89 47.05
C ALA A 63 14.15 -16.22 45.55
N PHE A 64 14.94 -15.44 44.81
CA PHE A 64 15.21 -15.67 43.38
C PHE A 64 15.91 -17.01 43.11
N ARG A 65 16.88 -17.40 43.94
CA ARG A 65 17.53 -18.73 43.88
C ARG A 65 16.50 -19.85 43.96
N ASN A 66 15.53 -19.75 44.86
CA ASN A 66 14.50 -20.77 45.04
C ASN A 66 13.54 -20.83 43.85
N VAL A 67 13.16 -19.69 43.29
CA VAL A 67 12.35 -19.61 42.06
C VAL A 67 13.11 -20.21 40.87
N LEU A 68 14.40 -19.90 40.71
CA LEU A 68 15.26 -20.49 39.68
C LEU A 68 15.38 -22.01 39.84
N LYS A 69 15.36 -22.57 41.06
CA LYS A 69 15.37 -24.03 41.27
C LYS A 69 14.06 -24.70 40.81
N GLN A 70 12.94 -24.00 40.88
CA GLN A 70 11.63 -24.53 40.50
C GLN A 70 11.33 -24.41 39.00
N LEU A 71 12.07 -23.59 38.26
CA LEU A 71 11.90 -23.43 36.81
C LEU A 71 12.23 -24.76 36.08
N GLN A 72 11.20 -25.46 35.61
CA GLN A 72 11.33 -26.59 34.69
C GLN A 72 11.32 -26.05 33.25
N LEU A 73 12.44 -26.18 32.56
CA LEU A 73 12.56 -25.77 31.16
C LEU A 73 12.17 -26.97 30.27
N GLY A 74 11.31 -26.75 29.28
CA GLY A 74 10.90 -27.77 28.31
C GLY A 74 12.05 -28.23 27.41
N ASN A 75 11.80 -29.13 26.47
CA ASN A 75 12.86 -29.77 25.66
C ASN A 75 13.16 -29.01 24.35
N SER A 76 13.49 -27.71 24.42
CA SER A 76 13.83 -26.88 23.25
C SER A 76 15.33 -26.54 23.21
N LYS A 77 15.87 -26.22 22.02
CA LYS A 77 17.26 -25.74 21.88
C LYS A 77 17.52 -24.42 22.61
N LEU A 78 16.49 -23.59 22.83
CA LEU A 78 16.62 -22.37 23.64
C LEU A 78 16.83 -22.72 25.13
N ASN A 79 16.28 -23.86 25.57
CA ASN A 79 16.35 -24.30 26.96
C ASN A 79 17.73 -24.82 27.37
N THR A 80 18.61 -25.21 26.43
CA THR A 80 20.01 -25.54 26.78
C THR A 80 20.80 -24.28 27.18
N HIS A 81 20.61 -23.17 26.47
CA HIS A 81 21.23 -21.89 26.81
C HIS A 81 20.68 -21.33 28.13
N ILE A 82 19.36 -21.37 28.32
CA ILE A 82 18.74 -20.94 29.59
C ILE A 82 19.18 -21.86 30.75
N ALA A 83 19.33 -23.16 30.53
CA ALA A 83 19.84 -24.08 31.55
C ALA A 83 21.31 -23.81 31.91
N GLN A 84 22.15 -23.41 30.95
CA GLN A 84 23.53 -23.00 31.21
C GLN A 84 23.58 -21.71 32.03
N ILE A 85 22.86 -20.67 31.61
CA ILE A 85 22.78 -19.38 32.32
C ILE A 85 22.25 -19.57 33.74
N ARG A 86 21.21 -20.41 33.90
CA ARG A 86 20.67 -20.81 35.21
C ARG A 86 21.72 -21.45 36.11
N ARG A 87 22.53 -22.38 35.58
CA ARG A 87 23.59 -23.05 36.35
C ARG A 87 24.66 -22.06 36.79
N GLU A 88 25.07 -21.14 35.91
CA GLU A 88 26.05 -20.11 36.24
C GLU A 88 25.52 -19.11 37.28
N LEU A 89 24.25 -18.70 37.18
CA LEU A 89 23.59 -17.86 38.18
C LEU A 89 23.54 -18.53 39.55
N LEU A 90 23.16 -19.82 39.62
CA LEU A 90 23.12 -20.57 40.87
C LEU A 90 24.51 -20.69 41.50
N ASN A 91 25.53 -20.98 40.70
CA ASN A 91 26.92 -21.07 41.18
C ASN A 91 27.45 -19.72 41.70
N ALA A 92 27.08 -18.61 41.04
CA ALA A 92 27.48 -17.27 41.45
C ALA A 92 26.81 -16.87 42.79
N ILE A 93 25.52 -17.19 42.96
CA ILE A 93 24.78 -16.97 44.21
C ILE A 93 25.34 -17.83 45.35
N ASP A 94 25.67 -19.09 45.10
CA ASP A 94 26.21 -20.01 46.11
C ASP A 94 27.64 -19.62 46.55
N SER A 95 28.45 -19.07 45.63
CA SER A 95 29.76 -18.49 45.95
C SER A 95 29.64 -17.22 46.80
N PHE A 96 28.61 -16.40 46.57
CA PHE A 96 28.33 -15.23 47.39
C PHE A 96 27.95 -15.62 48.83
N ASP A 97 27.12 -16.67 49.00
CA ASP A 97 26.68 -17.20 50.30
C ASP A 97 27.86 -17.72 51.15
N ASN A 98 28.72 -18.57 50.56
CA ASN A 98 29.87 -19.14 51.27
C ASN A 98 30.88 -18.07 51.76
N ASN A 99 31.01 -16.96 51.04
CA ASN A 99 31.90 -15.86 51.44
C ASN A 99 31.35 -15.01 52.59
N GLN A 100 30.03 -15.00 52.82
CA GLN A 100 29.43 -14.30 53.96
C GLN A 100 29.56 -15.11 55.27
N ILE A 101 29.64 -16.44 55.18
CA ILE A 101 29.73 -17.34 56.33
C ILE A 101 31.11 -17.29 57.03
N HIS A 102 32.18 -16.86 56.34
CA HIS A 102 33.54 -16.84 56.89
C HIS A 102 33.96 -15.57 57.65
N LYS A 103 33.07 -14.58 57.85
CA LYS A 103 33.40 -13.34 58.57
C LYS A 103 33.06 -13.31 60.08
N ASN A 104 32.50 -14.37 60.66
CA ASN A 104 32.01 -14.36 62.05
C ASN A 104 32.67 -15.37 63.00
N LYS A 105 34.00 -15.50 62.99
CA LYS A 105 34.68 -16.31 64.03
C LYS A 105 36.15 -15.96 64.24
N LEU A 106 36.44 -14.91 65.04
CA LEU A 106 37.71 -14.82 65.78
C LEU A 106 37.66 -13.72 66.87
N THR A 107 37.53 -14.13 68.13
CA THR A 107 37.92 -13.34 69.30
C THR A 107 38.47 -14.32 70.35
N LEU A 108 39.71 -14.12 70.79
CA LEU A 108 40.36 -14.87 71.86
C LEU A 108 41.16 -13.89 72.73
N ASP A 109 40.95 -14.06 74.03
CA ASP A 109 41.32 -13.23 75.18
C ASP A 109 42.65 -13.73 75.80
N PRO A 110 43.56 -12.87 76.31
CA PRO A 110 44.82 -13.29 76.90
C PRO A 110 44.83 -13.09 78.43
N ASP A 111 45.18 -14.12 79.21
CA ASP A 111 45.97 -13.97 80.45
C ASP A 111 46.25 -15.32 81.11
N TYR A 112 47.48 -15.51 81.60
CA TYR A 112 47.83 -15.92 82.98
C TYR A 112 49.30 -16.37 83.11
N GLN A 113 50.06 -15.68 83.95
CA GLN A 113 51.37 -16.07 84.50
C GLN A 113 51.22 -16.88 85.81
N GLY A 114 52.23 -17.68 86.17
CA GLY A 114 52.30 -18.28 87.51
C GLY A 114 53.67 -18.89 87.86
N LYS A 115 54.34 -18.28 88.83
CA LYS A 115 55.73 -18.49 89.32
C LYS A 115 55.62 -18.86 90.82
N SER A 116 56.42 -19.78 91.37
CA SER A 116 56.92 -19.67 92.77
C SER A 116 57.93 -20.77 93.16
N SER A 117 59.00 -20.32 93.80
CA SER A 117 60.09 -21.03 94.46
C SER A 117 59.86 -21.18 95.98
N SER A 118 60.57 -22.10 96.65
CA SER A 118 60.69 -22.13 98.11
C SER A 118 62.10 -22.61 98.57
N PRO A 119 62.75 -22.00 99.59
CA PRO A 119 64.19 -22.08 99.83
C PRO A 119 64.56 -22.58 101.25
N ALA A 120 65.14 -23.78 101.42
CA ALA A 120 65.62 -24.20 102.75
C ALA A 120 66.64 -25.36 102.76
N THR A 121 67.74 -25.30 102.02
CA THR A 121 68.82 -26.32 102.13
C THR A 121 70.22 -25.79 101.82
N LEU A 122 70.51 -24.54 102.17
CA LEU A 122 71.72 -23.80 101.74
C LEU A 122 73.05 -24.27 102.38
N GLY A 123 73.05 -25.19 103.36
CA GLY A 123 74.28 -25.71 103.97
C GLY A 123 74.81 -27.01 103.34
N PHE A 124 73.95 -27.76 102.64
CA PHE A 124 74.29 -29.02 101.95
C PHE A 124 74.63 -28.78 100.46
N ILE A 125 74.21 -27.63 99.92
CA ILE A 125 74.45 -27.22 98.53
C ILE A 125 75.93 -27.00 98.21
N GLN A 126 76.79 -26.66 99.17
CA GLN A 126 78.20 -26.36 98.86
C GLN A 126 79.05 -27.62 98.63
N GLN A 127 78.63 -28.76 99.19
CA GLN A 127 79.25 -30.08 98.96
C GLN A 127 78.57 -30.82 97.79
N LEU A 128 77.28 -30.53 97.53
CA LEU A 128 76.65 -30.88 96.26
C LEU A 128 77.23 -30.06 95.11
N SER A 129 77.60 -28.79 95.27
CA SER A 129 78.13 -27.93 94.21
C SER A 129 79.40 -28.51 93.58
N THR A 130 80.35 -28.97 94.38
CA THR A 130 81.60 -29.54 93.86
C THR A 130 81.38 -30.87 93.14
N ARG A 131 80.48 -31.72 93.62
CA ARG A 131 80.04 -32.92 92.87
C ARG A 131 79.16 -32.60 91.67
N GLN A 132 78.38 -31.53 91.75
CA GLN A 132 77.54 -31.04 90.67
C GLN A 132 78.42 -30.49 89.55
N ASP A 133 79.54 -29.84 89.85
CA ASP A 133 80.48 -29.33 88.86
C ASP A 133 81.20 -30.48 88.13
N GLU A 134 81.67 -31.50 88.85
CA GLU A 134 82.22 -32.73 88.23
C GLU A 134 81.17 -33.49 87.40
N LEU A 135 79.93 -33.56 87.89
CA LEU A 135 78.82 -34.15 87.15
C LEU A 135 78.45 -33.29 85.93
N ASN A 136 78.47 -31.97 86.04
CA ASN A 136 78.18 -31.03 84.96
C ASN A 136 79.24 -31.13 83.86
N ASP A 137 80.53 -31.30 84.22
CA ASP A 137 81.61 -31.52 83.25
C ASP A 137 81.48 -32.88 82.55
N ALA A 138 81.19 -33.95 83.30
CA ALA A 138 80.90 -35.26 82.71
C ALA A 138 79.66 -35.23 81.81
N ILE A 139 78.61 -34.49 82.21
CA ILE A 139 77.40 -34.25 81.42
C ILE A 139 77.75 -33.43 80.18
N ALA A 140 78.61 -32.40 80.26
CA ALA A 140 79.01 -31.59 79.12
C ALA A 140 79.77 -32.42 78.06
N VAL A 141 80.69 -33.29 78.49
CA VAL A 141 81.40 -34.22 77.60
C VAL A 141 80.43 -35.23 76.98
N SER A 142 79.50 -35.77 77.78
CA SER A 142 78.47 -36.70 77.28
C SER A 142 77.53 -36.01 76.29
N LEU A 143 77.15 -34.76 76.55
CA LEU A 143 76.33 -33.94 75.67
C LEU A 143 77.05 -33.63 74.37
N GLN A 144 78.35 -33.34 74.39
CA GLN A 144 79.13 -33.12 73.18
C GLN A 144 79.21 -34.40 72.32
N GLN A 145 79.41 -35.57 72.95
CA GLN A 145 79.41 -36.86 72.23
C GLN A 145 78.02 -37.21 71.67
N ILE A 146 76.96 -36.90 72.42
CA ILE A 146 75.58 -37.03 71.93
C ILE A 146 75.36 -36.08 70.76
N ASP A 147 75.80 -34.83 70.84
CA ASP A 147 75.63 -33.83 69.79
C ASP A 147 76.39 -34.22 68.50
N GLU A 148 77.61 -34.74 68.62
CA GLU A 148 78.36 -35.24 67.47
C GLU A 148 77.70 -36.46 66.81
N ARG A 149 77.19 -37.41 67.62
CA ARG A 149 76.44 -38.56 67.12
C ARG A 149 75.09 -38.15 66.54
N THR A 150 74.43 -37.15 67.13
CA THR A 150 73.14 -36.61 66.67
C THR A 150 73.32 -35.86 65.36
N GLY A 151 74.34 -35.01 65.23
CA GLY A 151 74.69 -34.33 63.97
C GLY A 151 75.18 -35.28 62.87
N ALA A 152 75.84 -36.40 63.22
CA ALA A 152 76.15 -37.46 62.26
C ALA A 152 74.89 -38.21 61.79
N ALA A 153 73.98 -38.53 62.72
CA ALA A 153 72.69 -39.15 62.43
C ALA A 153 71.79 -38.22 61.58
N GLU A 154 71.68 -36.94 61.92
CA GLU A 154 70.93 -35.94 61.14
C GLU A 154 71.46 -35.80 59.72
N ARG A 155 72.80 -35.79 59.54
CA ARG A 155 73.39 -35.76 58.19
C ARG A 155 73.09 -37.03 57.41
N HIS A 156 73.01 -38.19 58.08
CA HIS A 156 72.60 -39.43 57.43
C HIS A 156 71.10 -39.41 57.07
N VAL A 157 70.24 -39.00 58.00
CA VAL A 157 68.79 -38.86 57.79
C VAL A 157 68.53 -37.88 56.65
N GLY A 158 69.18 -36.72 56.62
CA GLY A 158 69.04 -35.75 55.53
C GLY A 158 69.60 -36.24 54.18
N ARG A 159 70.54 -37.19 54.15
CA ARG A 159 70.94 -37.87 52.90
C ARG A 159 69.89 -38.87 52.44
N VAL A 160 69.35 -39.67 53.36
CA VAL A 160 68.27 -40.63 53.06
C VAL A 160 67.02 -39.91 52.61
N GLU A 161 66.63 -38.83 53.28
CA GLU A 161 65.48 -37.99 52.93
C GLU A 161 65.64 -37.38 51.54
N ARG A 162 66.79 -36.76 51.22
CA ARG A 162 67.02 -36.21 49.88
C ARG A 162 67.00 -37.27 48.79
N ASN A 163 67.51 -38.47 49.07
CA ASN A 163 67.46 -39.58 48.13
C ASN A 163 66.03 -40.10 47.95
N ALA A 164 65.26 -40.24 49.03
CA ALA A 164 63.86 -40.64 48.99
C ALA A 164 63.02 -39.60 48.24
N ILE A 165 63.19 -38.30 48.51
CA ILE A 165 62.50 -37.23 47.79
C ILE A 165 62.83 -37.25 46.29
N ARG A 166 64.10 -37.50 45.92
CA ARG A 166 64.47 -37.63 44.50
C ARG A 166 63.82 -38.85 43.85
N ALA A 167 63.83 -39.99 44.52
CA ALA A 167 63.19 -41.21 44.02
C ALA A 167 61.68 -41.00 43.84
N PHE A 168 60.99 -40.43 44.84
CA PHE A 168 59.57 -40.11 44.74
C PHE A 168 59.25 -39.12 43.62
N ARG A 169 60.08 -38.09 43.41
CA ARG A 169 59.89 -37.15 42.29
C ARG A 169 60.07 -37.81 40.94
N GLN A 170 61.04 -38.72 40.81
CA GLN A 170 61.27 -39.46 39.59
C GLN A 170 60.10 -40.41 39.30
N GLU A 171 59.70 -41.21 40.28
CA GLU A 171 58.56 -42.14 40.15
C GLU A 171 57.25 -41.40 39.86
N SER A 172 57.01 -40.27 40.53
CA SER A 172 55.84 -39.43 40.25
C SER A 172 55.89 -38.82 38.85
N SER A 173 57.07 -38.51 38.31
CA SER A 173 57.22 -37.99 36.94
C SER A 173 56.96 -39.09 35.91
N GLU A 174 57.51 -40.28 36.12
CA GLU A 174 57.30 -41.45 35.26
C GLU A 174 55.82 -41.86 35.25
N LEU A 175 55.17 -41.90 36.42
CA LEU A 175 53.74 -42.19 36.53
C LEU A 175 52.88 -41.13 35.84
N ASN A 176 53.22 -39.85 36.01
CA ASN A 176 52.51 -38.77 35.34
C ASN A 176 52.67 -38.83 33.81
N GLU A 177 53.86 -39.18 33.31
CA GLU A 177 54.11 -39.33 31.88
C GLU A 177 53.29 -40.48 31.29
N VAL A 178 53.24 -41.63 31.98
CA VAL A 178 52.41 -42.79 31.57
C VAL A 178 50.92 -42.46 31.61
N HIS A 179 50.43 -41.78 32.65
CA HIS A 179 49.03 -41.37 32.72
C HIS A 179 48.68 -40.37 31.62
N LEU A 180 49.57 -39.42 31.34
CA LEU A 180 49.37 -38.41 30.32
C LEU A 180 49.38 -39.01 28.91
N ASP A 181 50.20 -40.03 28.66
CA ASP A 181 50.21 -40.77 27.41
C ASP A 181 48.94 -41.63 27.24
N ASN A 182 48.50 -42.32 28.28
CA ASN A 182 47.25 -43.08 28.27
C ASN A 182 46.02 -42.18 28.02
N ILE A 183 45.96 -41.02 28.68
CA ILE A 183 44.90 -40.03 28.46
C ILE A 183 44.95 -39.52 27.01
N LYS A 184 46.15 -39.22 26.47
CA LYS A 184 46.28 -38.78 25.07
C LYS A 184 45.75 -39.84 24.10
N THR A 185 46.14 -41.10 24.28
CA THR A 185 45.68 -42.19 23.42
C THR A 185 44.16 -42.37 23.51
N GLN A 186 43.58 -42.40 24.72
CA GLN A 186 42.13 -42.48 24.88
C GLN A 186 41.37 -41.30 24.25
N VAL A 187 41.94 -40.09 24.32
CA VAL A 187 41.36 -38.91 23.68
C VAL A 187 41.45 -39.01 22.15
N ILE A 188 42.58 -39.46 21.61
CA ILE A 188 42.77 -39.64 20.16
C ILE A 188 41.83 -40.71 19.62
N ASP A 189 41.73 -41.86 20.29
CA ASP A 189 40.82 -42.93 19.92
C ASP A 189 39.35 -42.47 20.00
N GLY A 190 39.00 -41.75 21.06
CA GLY A 190 37.67 -41.16 21.22
C GLY A 190 37.34 -40.14 20.12
N ILE A 191 38.29 -39.31 19.70
CA ILE A 191 38.12 -38.40 18.57
C ILE A 191 37.87 -39.17 17.28
N HIS A 192 38.63 -40.25 17.04
CA HIS A 192 38.45 -41.06 15.83
C HIS A 192 37.10 -41.77 15.79
N ASP A 193 36.61 -42.28 16.93
CA ASP A 193 35.28 -42.88 17.04
C ASP A 193 34.17 -41.86 16.81
N ILE A 194 34.32 -40.63 17.33
CA ILE A 194 33.39 -39.53 17.06
C ILE A 194 33.40 -39.19 15.57
N GLU A 195 34.57 -39.11 14.93
CA GLU A 195 34.67 -38.82 13.50
C GLU A 195 33.99 -39.90 12.63
N ASN A 196 34.20 -41.17 12.97
CA ASN A 196 33.57 -42.30 12.29
C ASN A 196 32.05 -42.31 12.47
N THR A 197 31.55 -42.03 13.67
CA THR A 197 30.11 -41.96 13.95
C THR A 197 29.45 -40.75 13.27
N VAL A 198 30.11 -39.59 13.26
CA VAL A 198 29.66 -38.39 12.54
C VAL A 198 29.62 -38.63 11.03
N SER A 199 30.64 -39.26 10.45
CA SER A 199 30.67 -39.63 9.03
C SER A 199 29.56 -40.61 8.66
N THR A 200 29.33 -41.62 9.51
CA THR A 200 28.23 -42.59 9.33
C THR A 200 26.85 -41.93 9.47
N ALA A 201 26.67 -41.03 10.44
CA ALA A 201 25.42 -40.30 10.63
C ALA A 201 25.15 -39.34 9.45
N SER A 202 26.18 -38.66 8.96
CA SER A 202 26.11 -37.75 7.81
C SER A 202 25.76 -38.49 6.51
N SER A 203 26.38 -39.64 6.26
CA SER A 203 26.05 -40.47 5.09
C SER A 203 24.61 -41.04 5.16
N LYS A 204 24.15 -41.48 6.34
CA LYS A 204 22.76 -41.91 6.52
C LYS A 204 21.75 -40.76 6.35
N LEU A 205 22.06 -39.59 6.90
CA LEU A 205 21.21 -38.41 6.78
C LEU A 205 21.13 -37.93 5.33
N SER A 206 22.25 -37.86 4.63
CA SER A 206 22.27 -37.46 3.21
C SER A 206 21.51 -38.45 2.33
N LEU A 207 21.60 -39.76 2.60
CA LEU A 207 20.84 -40.78 1.88
C LEU A 207 19.34 -40.67 2.15
N SER A 208 18.94 -40.50 3.41
CA SER A 208 17.53 -40.31 3.79
C SER A 208 16.95 -39.00 3.23
N LEU A 209 17.73 -37.90 3.25
CA LEU A 209 17.34 -36.64 2.63
C LEU A 209 17.16 -36.79 1.13
N ARG A 210 18.07 -37.50 0.45
CA ARG A 210 17.95 -37.76 -0.98
C ARG A 210 16.72 -38.59 -1.31
N GLU A 211 16.46 -39.67 -0.59
CA GLU A 211 15.29 -40.52 -0.79
C GLU A 211 13.97 -39.77 -0.50
N SER A 212 13.93 -38.96 0.56
CA SER A 212 12.79 -38.09 0.86
C SER A 212 12.59 -36.99 -0.18
N THR A 213 13.68 -36.45 -0.75
CA THR A 213 13.60 -35.43 -1.80
C THR A 213 13.13 -36.05 -3.11
N ASP A 214 13.68 -37.19 -3.51
CA ASP A 214 13.32 -37.88 -4.75
C ASP A 214 11.85 -38.35 -4.72
N SER A 215 11.36 -38.84 -3.57
CA SER A 215 9.94 -39.21 -3.40
C SER A 215 9.01 -38.01 -3.44
N LEU A 216 9.37 -36.90 -2.79
CA LEU A 216 8.59 -35.66 -2.80
C LEU A 216 8.56 -35.03 -4.20
N VAL A 217 9.69 -34.99 -4.92
CA VAL A 217 9.76 -34.54 -6.31
C VAL A 217 8.87 -35.40 -7.20
N LYS A 218 8.92 -36.72 -7.04
CA LYS A 218 8.07 -37.64 -7.82
C LYS A 218 6.59 -37.43 -7.54
N GLN A 219 6.20 -37.24 -6.27
CA GLN A 219 4.82 -36.96 -5.90
C GLN A 219 4.31 -35.65 -6.52
N TYR A 220 5.09 -34.56 -6.44
CA TYR A 220 4.71 -33.30 -7.06
C TYR A 220 4.66 -33.39 -8.59
N GLN A 221 5.53 -34.18 -9.20
CA GLN A 221 5.51 -34.40 -10.64
C GLN A 221 4.25 -35.16 -11.08
N GLU A 222 3.86 -36.22 -10.35
CA GLU A 222 2.62 -36.97 -10.61
C GLU A 222 1.37 -36.10 -10.41
N GLU A 223 1.34 -35.28 -9.36
CA GLU A 223 0.26 -34.33 -9.09
C GLU A 223 0.17 -33.27 -10.19
N TYR A 224 1.30 -32.69 -10.60
CA TYR A 224 1.36 -31.71 -11.70
C TYR A 224 0.86 -32.30 -13.02
N ASP A 225 1.29 -33.51 -13.38
CA ASP A 225 0.85 -34.21 -14.60
C ASP A 225 -0.64 -34.57 -14.55
N SER A 226 -1.21 -34.78 -13.36
CA SER A 226 -2.64 -35.02 -13.18
C SER A 226 -3.46 -33.75 -13.37
N LEU A 227 -3.03 -32.63 -12.75
CA LEU A 227 -3.63 -31.30 -12.89
C LEU A 227 -3.58 -30.82 -14.34
N TYR A 228 -2.44 -31.03 -15.01
CA TYR A 228 -2.28 -30.67 -16.42
C TYR A 228 -3.26 -31.44 -17.33
N ARG A 229 -3.43 -32.75 -17.08
CA ARG A 229 -4.40 -33.58 -17.81
C ARG A 229 -5.83 -33.15 -17.55
N GLU A 230 -6.20 -32.87 -16.30
CA GLU A 230 -7.53 -32.38 -15.93
C GLU A 230 -7.83 -31.03 -16.60
N LEU A 231 -6.88 -30.09 -16.54
CA LEU A 231 -7.02 -28.78 -17.17
C LEU A 231 -7.20 -28.90 -18.68
N ASN A 232 -6.41 -29.77 -19.33
CA ASN A 232 -6.52 -30.00 -20.77
C ASN A 232 -7.87 -30.63 -21.14
N ASN A 233 -8.34 -31.61 -20.36
CA ASN A 233 -9.66 -32.23 -20.58
C ASN A 233 -10.79 -31.20 -20.42
N LYS A 234 -10.76 -30.38 -19.37
CA LYS A 234 -11.76 -29.32 -19.14
C LYS A 234 -11.73 -28.25 -20.22
N THR A 235 -10.54 -27.88 -20.69
CA THR A 235 -10.38 -26.93 -21.81
C THR A 235 -10.97 -27.50 -23.10
N ASN A 236 -10.71 -28.78 -23.41
CA ASN A 236 -11.28 -29.43 -24.59
C ASN A 236 -12.81 -29.58 -24.50
N GLU A 237 -13.34 -29.84 -23.32
CA GLU A 237 -14.79 -29.90 -23.10
C GLU A 237 -15.44 -28.52 -23.30
N GLN A 238 -14.81 -27.44 -22.81
CA GLN A 238 -15.28 -26.07 -23.05
C GLN A 238 -15.21 -25.66 -24.53
N ILE A 239 -14.16 -26.06 -25.25
CA ILE A 239 -14.05 -25.84 -26.70
C ILE A 239 -15.22 -26.55 -27.40
N LYS A 240 -15.49 -27.82 -27.06
CA LYS A 240 -16.60 -28.57 -27.65
C LYS A 240 -17.96 -27.93 -27.37
N GLN A 241 -18.22 -27.49 -26.13
CA GLN A 241 -19.45 -26.76 -25.79
C GLN A 241 -19.57 -25.45 -26.57
N THR A 242 -18.47 -24.73 -26.74
CA THR A 242 -18.43 -23.48 -27.51
C THR A 242 -18.74 -23.73 -28.98
N ASP A 243 -18.20 -24.79 -29.57
CA ASP A 243 -18.45 -25.18 -30.95
C ASP A 243 -19.92 -25.63 -31.16
N GLU A 244 -20.49 -26.36 -30.20
CA GLU A 244 -21.91 -26.73 -30.21
C GLU A 244 -22.81 -25.48 -30.17
N ILE A 245 -22.54 -24.53 -29.24
CA ILE A 245 -23.27 -23.25 -29.15
C ILE A 245 -23.13 -22.44 -30.44
N ARG A 246 -21.92 -22.38 -31.01
CA ARG A 246 -21.68 -21.66 -32.27
C ARG A 246 -22.47 -22.28 -33.42
N SER A 247 -22.52 -23.60 -33.51
CA SER A 247 -23.32 -24.30 -34.53
C SER A 247 -24.83 -24.07 -34.37
N GLU A 248 -25.33 -23.98 -33.13
CA GLU A 248 -26.73 -23.63 -32.86
C GLU A 248 -27.03 -22.18 -33.25
N PHE A 249 -26.11 -21.26 -32.93
CA PHE A 249 -26.22 -19.86 -33.31
C PHE A 249 -26.26 -19.70 -34.83
N ASP A 250 -25.35 -20.35 -35.56
CA ASP A 250 -25.31 -20.29 -37.02
C ASP A 250 -26.61 -20.82 -37.66
N ARG A 251 -27.20 -21.89 -37.10
CA ARG A 251 -28.52 -22.37 -37.52
C ARG A 251 -29.62 -21.33 -37.31
N LYS A 252 -29.66 -20.69 -36.13
CA LYS A 252 -30.63 -19.62 -35.84
C LYS A 252 -30.46 -18.41 -36.76
N ILE A 253 -29.23 -18.06 -37.13
CA ILE A 253 -28.98 -16.98 -38.10
C ILE A 253 -29.51 -17.35 -39.49
N ILE A 254 -29.30 -18.59 -39.93
CA ILE A 254 -29.84 -19.08 -41.21
C ILE A 254 -31.38 -19.05 -41.20
N ASP A 255 -32.01 -19.55 -40.13
CA ASP A 255 -33.47 -19.56 -39.99
C ASP A 255 -34.04 -18.13 -39.94
N LEU A 256 -33.39 -17.21 -39.23
CA LEU A 256 -33.78 -15.80 -39.16
C LEU A 256 -33.66 -15.11 -40.52
N ASN A 257 -32.56 -15.34 -41.25
CA ASN A 257 -32.37 -14.79 -42.59
C ASN A 257 -33.43 -15.31 -43.56
N ARG A 258 -33.77 -16.60 -43.49
CA ARG A 258 -34.84 -17.18 -44.30
C ARG A 258 -36.20 -16.55 -43.98
N ALA A 259 -36.53 -16.38 -42.70
CA ALA A 259 -37.78 -15.72 -42.29
C ALA A 259 -37.83 -14.26 -42.76
N PHE A 260 -36.69 -13.55 -42.73
CA PHE A 260 -36.59 -12.18 -43.22
C PHE A 260 -36.77 -12.10 -44.75
N GLU A 261 -36.16 -13.01 -45.50
CA GLU A 261 -36.35 -13.11 -46.96
C GLU A 261 -37.80 -13.42 -47.32
N GLU A 262 -38.45 -14.35 -46.62
CA GLU A 262 -39.87 -14.67 -46.81
C GLU A 262 -40.76 -13.44 -46.53
N GLN A 263 -40.51 -12.70 -45.44
CA GLN A 263 -41.22 -11.46 -45.14
C GLN A 263 -40.97 -10.35 -46.16
N ALA A 264 -39.74 -10.21 -46.65
CA ALA A 264 -39.40 -9.22 -47.66
C ALA A 264 -40.12 -9.50 -49.00
N ILE A 265 -40.21 -10.78 -49.39
CA ILE A 265 -40.97 -11.21 -50.57
C ILE A 265 -42.46 -10.93 -50.38
N GLU A 266 -43.04 -11.26 -49.22
CA GLU A 266 -44.45 -11.00 -48.92
C GLU A 266 -44.77 -9.49 -48.93
N LEU A 267 -43.91 -8.68 -48.30
CA LEU A 267 -44.07 -7.23 -48.26
C LEU A 267 -43.99 -6.61 -49.66
N ASN A 268 -43.03 -7.06 -50.47
CA ASN A 268 -42.88 -6.57 -51.84
C ASN A 268 -44.09 -6.95 -52.72
N HIS A 269 -44.64 -8.16 -52.53
CA HIS A 269 -45.88 -8.57 -53.20
C HIS A 269 -47.06 -7.68 -52.78
N LYS A 270 -47.24 -7.44 -51.47
CA LYS A 270 -48.28 -6.53 -50.93
C LYS A 270 -48.13 -5.12 -51.52
N PHE A 271 -46.92 -4.60 -51.52
CA PHE A 271 -46.62 -3.27 -52.07
C PHE A 271 -46.97 -3.17 -53.56
N GLU A 272 -46.61 -4.16 -54.38
CA GLU A 272 -46.97 -4.16 -55.80
C GLU A 272 -48.49 -4.32 -56.02
N THR A 273 -49.19 -5.08 -55.18
CA THR A 273 -50.66 -5.15 -55.24
C THR A 273 -51.33 -3.83 -54.85
N GLU A 274 -50.87 -3.19 -53.77
CA GLU A 274 -51.39 -1.89 -53.33
C GLU A 274 -51.07 -0.79 -54.34
N LYS A 275 -49.87 -0.79 -54.93
CA LYS A 275 -49.48 0.13 -55.99
C LYS A 275 -50.39 -0.01 -57.21
N LYS A 276 -50.72 -1.22 -57.65
CA LYS A 276 -51.68 -1.46 -58.74
C LYS A 276 -53.08 -0.95 -58.36
N GLN A 277 -53.53 -1.24 -57.15
CA GLN A 277 -54.84 -0.77 -56.67
C GLN A 277 -54.89 0.77 -56.57
N PHE A 278 -53.82 1.39 -56.10
CA PHE A 278 -53.67 2.85 -56.04
C PHE A 278 -53.64 3.45 -57.45
N GLN A 279 -52.91 2.86 -58.40
CA GLN A 279 -52.91 3.31 -59.79
C GLN A 279 -54.31 3.25 -60.42
N VAL A 280 -55.06 2.17 -60.18
CA VAL A 280 -56.46 2.04 -60.64
C VAL A 280 -57.33 3.10 -59.98
N THR A 281 -57.25 3.25 -58.66
CA THR A 281 -58.04 4.23 -57.89
C THR A 281 -57.72 5.65 -58.32
N LEU A 282 -56.45 5.96 -58.56
CA LEU A 282 -55.98 7.26 -59.03
C LEU A 282 -56.39 7.52 -60.48
N LEU A 283 -56.40 6.51 -61.35
CA LEU A 283 -56.96 6.65 -62.70
C LEU A 283 -58.46 6.88 -62.67
N GLU A 284 -59.19 6.21 -61.79
CA GLU A 284 -60.63 6.40 -61.56
C GLU A 284 -60.89 7.84 -61.04
N SER A 285 -60.15 8.26 -60.00
CA SER A 285 -60.28 9.58 -59.41
C SER A 285 -59.86 10.69 -60.36
N VAL A 286 -58.80 10.50 -61.16
CA VAL A 286 -58.40 11.45 -62.20
C VAL A 286 -59.43 11.50 -63.31
N LYS A 287 -60.05 10.37 -63.70
CA LYS A 287 -61.17 10.41 -64.68
C LYS A 287 -62.37 11.17 -64.13
N GLU A 288 -62.73 10.93 -62.88
CA GLU A 288 -63.82 11.62 -62.18
C GLU A 288 -63.50 13.11 -62.02
N GLU A 289 -62.28 13.45 -61.62
CA GLU A 289 -61.81 14.82 -61.44
C GLU A 289 -61.57 15.52 -62.77
N VAL A 290 -61.22 14.83 -63.86
CA VAL A 290 -61.20 15.40 -65.21
C VAL A 290 -62.62 15.63 -65.72
N ALA A 291 -63.57 14.75 -65.41
CA ALA A 291 -64.98 14.97 -65.73
C ALA A 291 -65.54 16.18 -64.94
N SER A 292 -65.19 16.26 -63.65
CA SER A 292 -65.47 17.40 -62.78
C SER A 292 -64.76 18.66 -63.27
N TYR A 293 -63.48 18.62 -63.58
CA TYR A 293 -62.70 19.73 -64.12
C TYR A 293 -63.23 20.15 -65.48
N ASN A 294 -63.76 19.26 -66.33
CA ASN A 294 -64.39 19.66 -67.57
C ASN A 294 -65.73 20.36 -67.34
N SER A 295 -66.47 19.98 -66.29
CA SER A 295 -67.70 20.68 -65.88
C SER A 295 -67.38 22.04 -65.24
N VAL A 296 -66.39 22.08 -64.35
CA VAL A 296 -65.85 23.27 -63.69
C VAL A 296 -65.11 24.15 -64.68
N ARG A 297 -64.43 23.64 -65.71
CA ARG A 297 -63.81 24.42 -66.81
C ARG A 297 -64.86 25.00 -67.74
N ARG A 298 -66.03 24.37 -67.89
CA ARG A 298 -67.20 25.00 -68.51
C ARG A 298 -67.69 26.17 -67.65
N GLN A 299 -67.84 25.96 -66.34
CA GLN A 299 -68.21 27.01 -65.39
C GLN A 299 -67.14 28.10 -65.25
N LEU A 300 -65.87 27.75 -65.32
CA LEU A 300 -64.71 28.64 -65.28
C LEU A 300 -64.48 29.29 -66.63
N ARG A 301 -64.85 28.74 -67.78
CA ARG A 301 -64.86 29.55 -69.01
C ARG A 301 -65.90 30.66 -68.92
N ILE A 302 -67.02 30.37 -68.28
CA ILE A 302 -68.06 31.37 -67.95
C ILE A 302 -67.51 32.38 -66.91
N GLN A 303 -66.81 31.92 -65.87
CA GLN A 303 -66.21 32.80 -64.85
C GLN A 303 -64.84 33.39 -65.22
N LEU A 304 -64.12 32.91 -66.23
CA LEU A 304 -62.80 33.40 -66.70
C LEU A 304 -63.01 34.53 -67.71
N ASP A 305 -64.13 34.53 -68.45
CA ASP A 305 -64.62 35.76 -69.09
C ASP A 305 -65.00 36.83 -68.02
N GLU A 306 -65.34 36.40 -66.80
CA GLU A 306 -65.69 37.27 -65.67
C GLU A 306 -64.49 37.62 -64.75
N ALA A 307 -63.45 36.79 -64.70
CA ALA A 307 -62.30 36.88 -63.80
C ALA A 307 -60.98 37.23 -64.52
N LYS A 308 -60.97 37.33 -65.86
CA LYS A 308 -59.93 38.08 -66.60
C LYS A 308 -59.83 39.54 -66.11
N ASP A 309 -60.89 40.03 -65.46
CA ASP A 309 -60.97 41.33 -64.81
C ASP A 309 -60.42 41.35 -63.35
N ILE A 310 -60.13 40.17 -62.73
CA ILE A 310 -59.83 40.08 -61.29
C ILE A 310 -58.41 39.56 -60.98
N VAL A 311 -57.77 38.76 -61.85
CA VAL A 311 -56.46 38.11 -61.57
C VAL A 311 -55.23 38.97 -61.92
N GLY A 312 -55.39 40.30 -61.93
CA GLY A 312 -54.26 41.24 -61.75
C GLY A 312 -53.82 41.40 -60.28
N VAL A 313 -54.58 40.85 -59.33
CA VAL A 313 -54.45 41.18 -57.89
C VAL A 313 -53.73 40.11 -57.04
N LEU A 314 -53.57 38.86 -57.49
CA LEU A 314 -53.09 37.77 -56.61
C LEU A 314 -51.57 37.55 -56.52
N SER A 315 -50.75 38.29 -57.28
CA SER A 315 -49.29 38.10 -57.26
C SER A 315 -48.59 38.68 -56.00
N LYS A 316 -49.25 39.54 -55.22
CA LYS A 316 -48.63 40.23 -54.06
C LYS A 316 -48.85 39.55 -52.70
N LYS A 317 -49.79 38.61 -52.58
CA LYS A 317 -50.11 37.95 -51.30
C LYS A 317 -49.23 36.72 -50.99
N ALA A 318 -48.59 36.15 -52.03
CA ALA A 318 -47.77 34.94 -51.90
C ALA A 318 -46.41 35.19 -51.23
N MET A 319 -45.69 36.27 -51.60
CA MET A 319 -44.34 36.53 -51.07
C MET A 319 -44.30 36.90 -49.58
N ALA A 320 -45.32 37.58 -49.05
CA ALA A 320 -45.38 37.89 -47.61
C ALA A 320 -45.73 36.66 -46.76
N HIS A 321 -46.44 35.69 -47.34
CA HIS A 321 -46.78 34.43 -46.67
C HIS A 321 -45.55 33.54 -46.53
N GLU A 322 -44.71 33.49 -47.56
CA GLU A 322 -43.49 32.67 -47.59
C GLU A 322 -42.49 33.03 -46.49
N HIS A 323 -42.26 34.33 -46.24
CA HIS A 323 -41.38 34.77 -45.14
C HIS A 323 -41.96 34.50 -43.74
N LEU A 324 -43.28 34.52 -43.58
CA LEU A 324 -43.94 34.18 -42.32
C LEU A 324 -43.91 32.67 -42.07
N GLU A 325 -44.05 31.86 -43.12
CA GLU A 325 -43.95 30.41 -43.04
C GLU A 325 -42.51 29.97 -42.74
N GLN A 326 -41.53 30.62 -43.37
CA GLN A 326 -40.12 30.41 -43.05
C GLN A 326 -39.79 30.81 -41.60
N ALA A 327 -40.34 31.93 -41.09
CA ALA A 327 -40.22 32.28 -39.68
C ALA A 327 -40.82 31.21 -38.75
N ARG A 328 -41.97 30.62 -39.11
CA ARG A 328 -42.58 29.53 -38.33
C ARG A 328 -41.71 28.26 -38.32
N HIS A 329 -41.04 27.97 -39.43
CA HIS A 329 -40.11 26.84 -39.52
C HIS A 329 -38.88 27.07 -38.63
N GLU A 330 -38.29 28.26 -38.68
CA GLU A 330 -37.16 28.66 -37.82
C GLU A 330 -37.55 28.66 -36.33
N ALA A 331 -38.79 29.07 -35.98
CA ALA A 331 -39.31 29.01 -34.62
C ALA A 331 -39.45 27.56 -34.10
N CYS A 332 -39.88 26.64 -34.97
CA CYS A 332 -39.98 25.22 -34.64
C CYS A 332 -38.58 24.60 -34.46
N ALA A 333 -37.63 24.94 -35.34
CA ALA A 333 -36.24 24.52 -35.20
C ALA A 333 -35.63 25.04 -33.89
N TYR A 334 -35.83 26.33 -33.57
CA TYR A 334 -35.43 26.94 -32.30
C TYR A 334 -35.90 26.13 -31.09
N TRP A 335 -37.21 25.83 -31.02
CA TRP A 335 -37.77 25.03 -29.93
C TRP A 335 -37.20 23.61 -29.88
N GLY A 336 -37.04 22.96 -31.04
CA GLY A 336 -36.43 21.64 -31.14
C GLY A 336 -35.00 21.61 -30.59
N PHE A 337 -34.15 22.55 -31.03
CA PHE A 337 -32.77 22.66 -30.57
C PHE A 337 -32.67 23.05 -29.09
N GLN A 338 -33.53 23.94 -28.61
CA GLN A 338 -33.53 24.37 -27.21
C GLN A 338 -33.94 23.23 -26.27
N VAL A 339 -35.03 22.52 -26.57
CA VAL A 339 -35.50 21.40 -25.75
C VAL A 339 -34.47 20.27 -25.75
N THR A 340 -33.92 19.92 -26.92
CA THR A 340 -32.90 18.88 -27.04
C THR A 340 -31.64 19.26 -26.26
N GLY A 341 -31.16 20.51 -26.38
CA GLY A 341 -30.02 21.00 -25.63
C GLY A 341 -30.22 20.97 -24.11
N LEU A 342 -31.42 21.33 -23.64
CA LEU A 342 -31.77 21.28 -22.21
C LEU A 342 -31.81 19.83 -21.70
N VAL A 343 -32.36 18.89 -22.48
CA VAL A 343 -32.35 17.46 -22.15
C VAL A 343 -30.92 16.93 -22.02
N PHE A 344 -30.01 17.32 -22.93
CA PHE A 344 -28.59 16.96 -22.82
C PHE A 344 -27.92 17.52 -21.56
N LEU A 345 -28.19 18.78 -21.21
CA LEU A 345 -27.67 19.37 -19.97
C LEU A 345 -28.24 18.69 -18.72
N PHE A 346 -29.53 18.36 -18.71
CA PHE A 346 -30.15 17.65 -17.61
C PHE A 346 -29.57 16.23 -17.46
N ALA A 347 -29.36 15.52 -18.57
CA ALA A 347 -28.67 14.23 -18.59
C ALA A 347 -27.23 14.35 -18.07
N ALA A 348 -26.49 15.41 -18.44
CA ALA A 348 -25.14 15.67 -17.93
C ALA A 348 -25.15 15.92 -16.41
N ILE A 349 -26.14 16.64 -15.88
CA ILE A 349 -26.30 16.87 -14.44
C ILE A 349 -26.62 15.55 -13.73
N LEU A 350 -27.58 14.76 -14.24
CA LEU A 350 -27.92 13.46 -13.68
C LEU A 350 -26.73 12.49 -13.70
N MET A 351 -25.97 12.47 -14.79
CA MET A 351 -24.74 11.70 -14.91
C MET A 351 -23.68 12.17 -13.90
N SER A 352 -23.50 13.48 -13.75
CA SER A 352 -22.59 14.05 -12.76
C SER A 352 -22.99 13.63 -11.35
N VAL A 353 -24.28 13.73 -11.00
CA VAL A 353 -24.79 13.28 -9.69
C VAL A 353 -24.62 11.77 -9.50
N ALA A 354 -24.87 10.95 -10.53
CA ALA A 354 -24.67 9.50 -10.44
C ALA A 354 -23.19 9.14 -10.26
N ILE A 355 -22.30 9.83 -10.96
CA ILE A 355 -20.86 9.61 -10.91
C ILE A 355 -20.28 10.08 -9.56
N PHE A 356 -20.62 11.30 -9.12
CA PHE A 356 -20.08 11.90 -7.89
C PHE A 356 -20.91 11.59 -6.64
N GLY A 357 -22.06 10.92 -6.77
CA GLY A 357 -22.95 10.58 -5.67
C GLY A 357 -22.26 9.75 -4.59
N ASP A 358 -21.41 8.80 -4.98
CA ASP A 358 -20.58 8.03 -4.05
C ASP A 358 -19.60 8.92 -3.28
N SER A 359 -19.02 9.93 -3.94
CA SER A 359 -18.10 10.88 -3.31
C SER A 359 -18.81 11.88 -2.39
N LEU A 360 -20.10 12.15 -2.63
CA LEU A 360 -20.93 13.05 -1.84
C LEU A 360 -21.72 12.32 -0.75
N GLY A 361 -21.66 10.99 -0.67
CA GLY A 361 -22.46 10.18 0.26
C GLY A 361 -23.96 10.16 -0.08
N LEU A 362 -24.36 10.66 -1.26
CA LEU A 362 -25.74 10.70 -1.72
C LEU A 362 -26.06 9.42 -2.51
N ARG A 363 -26.53 8.38 -1.80
CA ARG A 363 -27.01 7.15 -2.43
C ARG A 363 -28.46 7.35 -2.90
N LEU A 364 -28.65 7.58 -4.20
CA LEU A 364 -29.96 7.64 -4.84
C LEU A 364 -30.28 6.27 -5.47
N PRO A 365 -31.17 5.45 -4.87
CA PRO A 365 -31.36 4.05 -5.29
C PRO A 365 -31.82 3.86 -6.74
N TRP A 366 -32.53 4.85 -7.29
CA TRP A 366 -33.04 4.82 -8.66
C TRP A 366 -31.97 5.08 -9.74
N LEU A 367 -30.77 5.55 -9.35
CA LEU A 367 -29.64 5.76 -10.25
C LEU A 367 -28.68 4.56 -10.32
N ASN A 368 -28.93 3.48 -9.56
CA ASN A 368 -28.05 2.31 -9.53
C ASN A 368 -27.90 1.63 -10.89
N TRP A 369 -28.95 1.62 -11.74
CA TRP A 369 -28.88 1.06 -13.10
C TRP A 369 -27.78 1.75 -13.92
N LEU A 370 -27.57 3.05 -13.71
CA LEU A 370 -26.67 3.87 -14.51
C LEU A 370 -25.20 3.58 -14.17
N VAL A 371 -24.92 3.31 -12.89
CA VAL A 371 -23.65 2.78 -12.42
C VAL A 371 -23.43 1.36 -12.98
N GLU A 372 -24.48 0.53 -12.96
CA GLU A 372 -24.43 -0.81 -13.55
C GLU A 372 -24.15 -0.79 -15.05
N PHE A 373 -24.72 0.15 -15.82
CA PHE A 373 -24.46 0.31 -17.26
C PHE A 373 -23.01 0.69 -17.54
N SER A 374 -22.41 1.54 -16.69
CA SER A 374 -20.98 1.85 -16.74
C SER A 374 -20.09 0.64 -16.46
N SER A 375 -20.52 -0.28 -15.59
CA SER A 375 -19.75 -1.51 -15.29
C SER A 375 -20.04 -2.65 -16.27
N ALA A 376 -21.25 -2.75 -16.81
CA ALA A 376 -21.73 -3.82 -17.67
C ALA A 376 -21.32 -3.64 -19.13
N SER A 377 -21.07 -2.39 -19.57
CA SER A 377 -20.67 -2.11 -20.95
C SER A 377 -19.31 -2.70 -21.35
N GLY A 378 -18.52 -3.28 -20.43
CA GLY A 378 -17.33 -4.09 -20.69
C GLY A 378 -16.18 -3.37 -21.43
N ALA A 379 -16.42 -2.17 -21.95
CA ALA A 379 -15.59 -1.54 -22.97
C ALA A 379 -14.32 -0.88 -22.42
N ILE A 380 -14.17 -0.80 -21.10
CA ILE A 380 -12.95 -0.28 -20.47
C ILE A 380 -12.69 -1.03 -19.16
N GLN A 381 -12.52 -2.36 -19.24
CA GLN A 381 -11.68 -3.06 -18.29
C GLN A 381 -10.22 -2.83 -18.72
N ILE A 382 -9.64 -1.69 -18.33
CA ILE A 382 -8.17 -1.62 -18.23
C ILE A 382 -7.85 -2.48 -17.02
N GLN A 383 -7.68 -3.77 -17.29
CA GLN A 383 -7.20 -4.76 -16.35
C GLN A 383 -5.77 -4.36 -16.01
N GLY A 384 -5.61 -3.46 -15.05
CA GLY A 384 -4.39 -3.32 -14.30
C GLY A 384 -4.21 -4.62 -13.53
N THR A 385 -3.58 -5.59 -14.18
CA THR A 385 -3.02 -6.78 -13.55
C THR A 385 -1.95 -6.33 -12.56
N THR A 386 -2.37 -5.92 -11.37
CA THR A 386 -1.55 -6.01 -10.16
C THR A 386 -1.52 -7.46 -9.72
N GLY A 387 -0.98 -8.33 -10.59
CA GLY A 387 -0.52 -9.65 -10.21
C GLY A 387 0.69 -9.46 -9.32
N GLY A 388 0.46 -9.45 -8.01
CA GLY A 388 1.51 -9.49 -7.00
C GLY A 388 2.33 -10.77 -7.15
N ILE A 389 3.40 -10.71 -7.93
CA ILE A 389 4.53 -11.63 -7.81
C ILE A 389 5.34 -11.09 -6.63
N SER A 390 5.03 -11.60 -5.44
CA SER A 390 5.93 -11.56 -4.30
C SER A 390 7.05 -12.57 -4.55
N ALA A 391 8.17 -12.09 -5.08
CA ALA A 391 9.45 -12.78 -5.05
C ALA A 391 10.51 -11.79 -4.56
N GLY A 392 11.23 -12.20 -3.52
CA GLY A 392 11.96 -11.33 -2.59
C GLY A 392 12.94 -10.35 -3.22
N GLY A 393 13.02 -9.17 -2.60
CA GLY A 393 14.03 -8.16 -2.87
C GLY A 393 13.79 -6.91 -2.04
N ASN A 394 14.47 -6.80 -0.90
CA ASN A 394 14.50 -5.61 -0.05
C ASN A 394 15.06 -4.40 -0.82
N THR A 395 14.24 -3.38 -1.06
CA THR A 395 14.69 -1.97 -1.07
C THR A 395 13.50 -1.02 -1.02
N ASP A 396 13.31 -0.42 0.16
CA ASP A 396 12.41 0.71 0.42
C ASP A 396 12.79 1.94 -0.43
N MET A 397 11.96 2.24 -1.42
CA MET A 397 11.53 3.61 -1.69
C MET A 397 10.12 3.56 -2.29
N ILE A 398 9.13 3.56 -1.39
CA ILE A 398 7.70 3.58 -1.69
C ILE A 398 7.37 4.92 -2.34
N MET A 399 7.40 4.96 -3.67
CA MET A 399 6.63 5.95 -4.43
C MET A 399 5.24 5.36 -4.64
N ASP A 400 4.27 5.99 -4.00
CA ASP A 400 2.87 5.57 -3.85
C ASP A 400 2.14 5.51 -5.20
N THR A 401 2.18 4.34 -5.86
CA THR A 401 1.58 4.10 -7.19
C THR A 401 0.05 4.14 -7.17
N ASN A 402 -0.58 4.18 -5.99
CA ASN A 402 -2.03 4.28 -5.82
C ASN A 402 -2.61 5.61 -6.35
N THR A 403 -1.85 6.70 -6.29
CA THR A 403 -2.29 8.05 -6.72
C THR A 403 -2.56 8.15 -8.23
N SER A 404 -1.89 7.32 -9.03
CA SER A 404 -2.05 7.32 -10.50
C SER A 404 -3.41 6.75 -10.94
N SER A 405 -3.99 5.83 -10.16
CA SER A 405 -5.26 5.19 -10.48
C SER A 405 -6.46 6.07 -10.15
N GLU A 406 -6.43 6.78 -9.03
CA GLU A 406 -7.50 7.68 -8.58
C GLU A 406 -7.62 8.90 -9.50
N THR A 407 -6.49 9.48 -9.89
CA THR A 407 -6.45 10.62 -10.82
C THR A 407 -6.95 10.23 -12.21
N ALA A 408 -6.54 9.09 -12.74
CA ALA A 408 -7.02 8.59 -14.03
C ALA A 408 -8.55 8.39 -14.05
N TRP A 409 -9.09 7.84 -12.97
CA TRP A 409 -10.53 7.63 -12.85
C TRP A 409 -11.31 8.94 -12.71
N PHE A 410 -10.78 9.92 -11.98
CA PHE A 410 -11.33 11.28 -11.91
C PHE A 410 -11.35 11.97 -13.29
N PHE A 411 -10.28 11.86 -14.08
CA PHE A 411 -10.23 12.41 -15.44
C PHE A 411 -11.26 11.75 -16.37
N LYS A 412 -11.45 10.43 -16.28
CA LYS A 412 -12.47 9.71 -17.06
C LYS A 412 -13.88 10.24 -16.77
N ARG A 413 -14.19 10.48 -15.48
CA ARG A 413 -15.47 11.03 -15.03
C ARG A 413 -15.72 12.44 -15.57
N ILE A 414 -14.73 13.32 -15.43
CA ILE A 414 -14.80 14.69 -15.98
C ILE A 414 -14.96 14.65 -17.51
N SER A 415 -14.22 13.76 -18.19
CA SER A 415 -14.27 13.64 -19.65
C SER A 415 -15.67 13.25 -20.13
N ILE A 416 -16.36 12.32 -19.46
CA ILE A 416 -17.74 11.93 -19.79
C ILE A 416 -18.70 13.09 -19.60
N VAL A 417 -18.60 13.82 -18.47
CA VAL A 417 -19.44 15.00 -18.24
C VAL A 417 -19.23 16.00 -19.36
N LEU A 418 -17.97 16.34 -19.68
CA LEU A 418 -17.62 17.31 -20.73
C LEU A 418 -18.11 16.88 -22.12
N LEU A 419 -18.04 15.58 -22.43
CA LEU A 419 -18.53 15.01 -23.68
C LEU A 419 -20.06 15.10 -23.79
N LEU A 420 -20.80 15.06 -22.68
CA LEU A 420 -22.25 15.28 -22.63
C LEU A 420 -22.63 16.76 -22.65
N THR A 421 -21.88 17.65 -21.99
CA THR A 421 -22.18 19.09 -21.96
C THR A 421 -21.91 19.77 -23.30
N ALA A 422 -20.88 19.34 -24.04
CA ALA A 422 -20.47 20.01 -25.27
C ALA A 422 -21.55 20.01 -26.38
N PRO A 423 -22.21 18.88 -26.71
CA PRO A 423 -23.36 18.88 -27.63
C PRO A 423 -24.52 19.73 -27.10
N GLY A 424 -24.83 19.67 -25.81
CA GLY A 424 -25.91 20.47 -25.22
C GLY A 424 -25.71 21.97 -25.39
N LEU A 425 -24.49 22.45 -25.15
CA LEU A 425 -24.11 23.86 -25.36
C LEU A 425 -24.15 24.26 -26.84
N TYR A 426 -23.69 23.39 -27.74
CA TYR A 426 -23.77 23.62 -29.18
C TYR A 426 -25.23 23.76 -29.64
N LEU A 427 -26.13 22.87 -29.21
CA LEU A 427 -27.55 22.92 -29.57
C LEU A 427 -28.21 24.21 -29.04
N LEU A 428 -27.87 24.66 -27.82
CA LEU A 428 -28.37 25.93 -27.28
C LEU A 428 -27.86 27.14 -28.08
N LYS A 429 -26.62 27.08 -28.55
CA LYS A 429 -26.06 28.12 -29.42
C LYS A 429 -26.77 28.17 -30.77
N GLU A 430 -27.02 27.02 -31.37
CA GLU A 430 -27.75 26.96 -32.65
C GLU A 430 -29.21 27.38 -32.46
N ALA A 431 -29.85 27.04 -31.34
CA ALA A 431 -31.17 27.55 -30.98
C ALA A 431 -31.19 29.08 -30.96
N ALA A 432 -30.22 29.73 -30.31
CA ALA A 432 -30.11 31.19 -30.31
C ALA A 432 -29.97 31.76 -31.74
N ASN A 433 -29.22 31.09 -32.61
CA ASN A 433 -29.08 31.47 -34.02
C ASN A 433 -30.42 31.40 -34.76
N HIS A 434 -31.19 30.32 -34.58
CA HIS A 434 -32.53 30.16 -35.15
C HIS A 434 -33.51 31.22 -34.65
N ARG A 435 -33.45 31.61 -33.36
CA ARG A 435 -34.28 32.70 -32.81
C ARG A 435 -33.96 34.05 -33.47
N VAL A 436 -32.69 34.33 -33.75
CA VAL A 436 -32.29 35.56 -34.46
C VAL A 436 -32.82 35.54 -35.89
N LYS A 437 -32.72 34.41 -36.60
CA LYS A 437 -33.28 34.23 -37.94
C LYS A 437 -34.80 34.39 -37.95
N GLU A 438 -35.51 33.77 -37.02
CA GLU A 438 -36.96 33.92 -36.85
C GLU A 438 -37.35 35.40 -36.70
N ASN A 439 -36.70 36.11 -35.76
CA ASN A 439 -36.96 37.52 -35.54
C ASN A 439 -36.71 38.36 -36.79
N LEU A 440 -35.64 38.07 -37.54
CA LEU A 440 -35.31 38.74 -38.80
C LEU A 440 -36.38 38.47 -39.86
N TYR A 441 -36.78 37.22 -40.09
CA TYR A 441 -37.82 36.87 -41.07
C TYR A 441 -39.17 37.46 -40.69
N ARG A 442 -39.51 37.47 -39.39
CA ARG A 442 -40.74 38.10 -38.89
C ARG A 442 -40.72 39.61 -39.08
N GLN A 443 -39.61 40.28 -38.81
CA GLN A 443 -39.42 41.71 -39.09
C GLN A 443 -39.57 42.00 -40.58
N ARG A 444 -38.91 41.22 -41.45
CA ARG A 444 -39.01 41.37 -42.91
C ARG A 444 -40.42 41.13 -43.42
N GLY A 445 -41.09 40.09 -42.93
CA GLY A 445 -42.49 39.78 -43.27
C GLY A 445 -43.43 40.93 -42.89
N VAL A 446 -43.27 41.49 -41.68
CA VAL A 446 -44.06 42.66 -41.23
C VAL A 446 -43.73 43.90 -42.06
N GLN A 447 -42.45 44.18 -42.33
CA GLN A 447 -42.04 45.32 -43.16
C GLN A 447 -42.61 45.23 -44.57
N LEU A 448 -42.50 44.07 -45.24
CA LEU A 448 -43.07 43.84 -46.58
C LEU A 448 -44.60 43.99 -46.58
N ALA A 449 -45.27 43.47 -45.55
CA ALA A 449 -46.71 43.63 -45.38
C ALA A 449 -47.12 45.10 -45.15
N SER A 450 -46.34 45.87 -44.40
CA SER A 450 -46.64 47.27 -44.07
C SER A 450 -46.25 48.26 -45.17
N ILE A 451 -45.23 47.97 -45.97
CA ILE A 451 -44.75 48.85 -47.05
C ILE A 451 -45.81 49.06 -48.14
N THR A 452 -46.60 48.02 -48.45
CA THR A 452 -47.58 48.08 -49.54
C THR A 452 -48.66 49.15 -49.34
N PRO A 453 -49.28 49.29 -48.14
CA PRO A 453 -50.14 50.43 -47.81
C PRO A 453 -49.49 51.79 -48.04
N TYR A 454 -48.29 52.03 -47.50
CA TYR A 454 -47.61 53.33 -47.59
C TYR A 454 -47.23 53.69 -49.03
N LEU A 455 -46.80 52.72 -49.84
CA LEU A 455 -46.44 52.96 -51.24
C LEU A 455 -47.64 53.37 -52.12
N LYS A 456 -48.89 53.13 -51.69
CA LYS A 456 -50.08 53.56 -52.44
C LYS A 456 -50.33 55.06 -52.37
N GLU A 457 -49.86 55.73 -51.31
CA GLU A 457 -50.10 57.16 -51.08
C GLU A 457 -49.06 58.06 -51.76
N LEU A 458 -47.94 57.50 -52.21
CA LEU A 458 -46.85 58.23 -52.88
C LEU A 458 -47.02 58.29 -54.39
N ASP A 459 -46.55 59.38 -55.00
CA ASP A 459 -46.44 59.53 -56.45
C ASP A 459 -45.56 58.45 -57.08
N GLU A 460 -45.82 58.13 -58.34
CA GLU A 460 -45.24 56.96 -59.01
C GLU A 460 -43.71 57.04 -59.17
N SER A 461 -43.17 58.26 -59.29
CA SER A 461 -41.73 58.56 -59.26
C SER A 461 -41.08 58.09 -57.95
N ASP A 462 -41.61 58.57 -56.82
CA ASP A 462 -41.03 58.31 -55.48
C ASP A 462 -41.24 56.85 -55.07
N ARG A 463 -42.35 56.26 -55.48
CA ARG A 463 -42.64 54.83 -55.32
C ARG A 463 -41.58 53.96 -55.98
N ASN A 464 -41.10 54.32 -57.17
CA ASN A 464 -40.08 53.55 -57.87
C ASN A 464 -38.68 53.76 -57.27
N ALA A 465 -38.38 54.95 -56.75
CA ALA A 465 -37.14 55.21 -56.01
C ALA A 465 -37.09 54.40 -54.70
N ILE A 466 -38.17 54.44 -53.90
CA ILE A 466 -38.28 53.69 -52.65
C ILE A 466 -38.23 52.18 -52.90
N LYS A 467 -38.87 51.67 -53.97
CA LYS A 467 -38.74 50.26 -54.36
C LYS A 467 -37.30 49.84 -54.64
N LYS A 468 -36.50 50.66 -55.34
CA LYS A 468 -35.09 50.35 -55.61
C LYS A 468 -34.29 50.28 -54.31
N ASP A 469 -34.54 51.19 -53.38
CA ASP A 469 -33.83 51.23 -52.10
C ASP A 469 -34.25 50.08 -51.18
N LEU A 470 -35.54 49.72 -51.17
CA LEU A 470 -36.04 48.54 -50.46
C LEU A 470 -35.45 47.25 -51.02
N VAL A 471 -35.42 47.09 -52.34
CA VAL A 471 -34.77 45.93 -52.98
C VAL A 471 -33.29 45.86 -52.55
N LYS A 472 -32.57 46.99 -52.55
CA LYS A 472 -31.18 47.03 -52.10
C LYS A 472 -31.03 46.64 -50.63
N SER A 473 -31.93 47.08 -49.75
CA SER A 473 -31.90 46.75 -48.33
C SER A 473 -32.29 45.29 -48.05
N PHE A 474 -33.36 44.78 -48.68
CA PHE A 474 -33.85 43.41 -48.47
C PHE A 474 -32.94 42.34 -49.08
N PHE A 475 -32.31 42.61 -50.22
CA PHE A 475 -31.42 41.66 -50.91
C PHE A 475 -29.94 41.86 -50.57
N SER A 476 -29.57 42.91 -49.83
CA SER A 476 -28.23 42.94 -49.22
C SER A 476 -28.20 41.90 -48.10
N PHE A 477 -27.32 40.90 -48.24
CA PHE A 477 -27.09 39.89 -47.22
C PHE A 477 -26.51 40.56 -45.96
N HIS A 478 -27.37 41.04 -45.08
CA HIS A 478 -27.00 41.36 -43.72
C HIS A 478 -26.90 40.03 -42.96
N ASP A 479 -25.74 39.37 -43.08
CA ASP A 479 -25.27 38.37 -42.12
C ASP A 479 -24.94 39.08 -40.81
N GLY A 480 -25.99 39.66 -40.19
CA GLY A 480 -25.90 40.15 -38.83
C GLY A 480 -25.47 38.98 -37.97
N LYS A 481 -24.20 38.97 -37.57
CA LYS A 481 -23.66 37.97 -36.66
C LYS A 481 -24.61 37.89 -35.47
N ALA A 482 -25.23 36.73 -35.27
CA ALA A 482 -26.18 36.54 -34.19
C ALA A 482 -25.57 37.05 -32.89
N ASP A 483 -26.33 37.87 -32.16
CA ASP A 483 -25.92 38.38 -30.85
C ASP A 483 -25.91 37.22 -29.85
N SER A 484 -24.81 36.48 -29.88
CA SER A 484 -24.57 35.29 -29.05
C SER A 484 -24.00 35.66 -27.69
N GLN A 485 -23.98 36.95 -27.33
CA GLN A 485 -23.45 37.42 -26.04
C GLN A 485 -24.21 36.84 -24.84
N ASN A 486 -25.49 36.48 -25.00
CA ASN A 486 -26.29 35.86 -23.94
C ASN A 486 -26.16 34.33 -23.85
N VAL A 487 -25.45 33.68 -24.78
CA VAL A 487 -25.18 32.23 -24.70
C VAL A 487 -23.78 32.05 -24.09
N PRO A 488 -23.63 31.31 -22.98
CA PRO A 488 -22.33 31.05 -22.38
C PRO A 488 -21.36 30.45 -23.40
N ASP A 489 -20.30 31.19 -23.75
CA ASP A 489 -19.26 30.69 -24.64
C ASP A 489 -18.21 29.96 -23.80
N PHE A 490 -18.47 28.68 -23.54
CA PHE A 490 -17.58 27.84 -22.74
C PHE A 490 -16.12 27.86 -23.22
N LEU A 491 -15.86 28.00 -24.52
CA LEU A 491 -14.49 28.08 -25.03
C LEU A 491 -13.82 29.40 -24.66
N ARG A 492 -14.58 30.49 -24.65
CA ARG A 492 -14.11 31.80 -24.17
C ARG A 492 -13.87 31.74 -22.66
N ASP A 493 -14.81 31.20 -21.90
CA ASP A 493 -14.72 31.09 -20.44
C ASP A 493 -13.58 30.15 -20.01
N LEU A 494 -13.35 29.04 -20.72
CA LEU A 494 -12.23 28.14 -20.48
C LEU A 494 -10.90 28.81 -20.84
N LYS A 495 -10.86 29.61 -21.92
CA LYS A 495 -9.66 30.40 -22.27
C LYS A 495 -9.36 31.49 -21.23
N GLU A 496 -10.38 32.11 -20.66
CA GLU A 496 -10.21 33.08 -19.56
C GLU A 496 -9.78 32.37 -18.27
N THR A 497 -10.39 31.23 -17.94
CA THR A 497 -10.03 30.40 -16.78
C THR A 497 -8.60 29.86 -16.87
N THR A 498 -8.17 29.36 -18.03
CA THR A 498 -6.79 28.89 -18.24
C THR A 498 -5.77 30.03 -18.18
N LYS A 499 -6.14 31.25 -18.58
CA LYS A 499 -5.31 32.45 -18.34
C LYS A 499 -5.19 32.72 -16.84
N ILE A 500 -6.30 32.66 -16.09
CA ILE A 500 -6.31 32.86 -14.64
C ILE A 500 -5.42 31.83 -13.94
N ILE A 501 -5.56 30.54 -14.29
CA ILE A 501 -4.73 29.45 -13.73
C ILE A 501 -3.25 29.69 -14.05
N ARG A 502 -2.90 30.03 -15.29
CA ARG A 502 -1.50 30.37 -15.65
C ARG A 502 -0.97 31.58 -14.89
N THR A 503 -1.81 32.59 -14.63
CA THR A 503 -1.39 33.74 -13.80
C THR A 503 -1.24 33.39 -12.34
N ILE A 504 -2.03 32.45 -11.82
CA ILE A 504 -1.89 31.93 -10.45
C ILE A 504 -0.60 31.12 -10.34
N ASP A 505 -0.34 30.14 -11.22
CA ASP A 505 0.92 29.37 -11.22
C ASP A 505 2.16 30.26 -11.32
N ARG A 506 2.07 31.35 -12.08
CA ARG A 506 3.16 32.33 -12.20
C ARG A 506 3.34 33.19 -10.94
N ALA A 507 2.31 33.33 -10.12
CA ALA A 507 2.34 34.03 -8.83
C ALA A 507 2.73 33.12 -7.65
N THR A 508 2.47 31.81 -7.73
CA THR A 508 2.82 30.82 -6.68
C THR A 508 4.22 30.23 -6.79
N GLN A 509 4.95 30.46 -7.89
CA GLN A 509 6.37 30.10 -7.92
C GLN A 509 7.16 30.95 -6.89
N PRO A 510 7.78 30.33 -5.87
CA PRO A 510 8.60 31.06 -4.92
C PRO A 510 9.75 31.71 -5.67
N SER A 511 9.83 33.04 -5.63
CA SER A 511 10.87 33.80 -6.30
C SER A 511 12.24 33.59 -5.64
N SER A 512 12.84 32.41 -5.80
CA SER A 512 14.24 32.16 -5.44
C SER A 512 15.13 32.72 -6.55
N ASN A 513 15.30 34.04 -6.56
CA ASN A 513 16.38 34.84 -7.17
C ASN A 513 15.87 36.19 -7.65
N ARG A 514 15.36 37.02 -6.73
CA ARG A 514 15.33 38.46 -6.98
C ARG A 514 16.72 39.04 -6.68
N ARG A 515 17.67 38.82 -7.60
CA ARG A 515 18.88 39.66 -7.68
C ARG A 515 18.42 41.09 -7.94
N VAL A 516 18.72 41.95 -6.99
CA VAL A 516 18.58 43.40 -7.07
C VAL A 516 19.37 43.88 -8.28
N HIS A 517 18.69 44.21 -9.37
CA HIS A 517 19.27 44.98 -10.46
C HIS A 517 18.56 46.33 -10.53
N THR A 518 19.17 47.29 -9.84
CA THR A 518 18.94 48.72 -9.93
C THR A 518 19.28 49.20 -11.34
N GLN A 519 18.32 49.12 -12.26
CA GLN A 519 18.41 49.81 -13.55
C GLN A 519 17.55 51.08 -13.56
N ARG A 520 18.21 52.15 -13.09
CA ARG A 520 18.20 53.51 -13.61
C ARG A 520 17.05 53.86 -14.59
N ARG A 521 16.01 54.49 -14.04
CA ARG A 521 14.98 55.27 -14.75
C ARG A 521 15.65 56.21 -15.78
N LYS A 522 15.49 55.92 -17.07
CA LYS A 522 15.70 56.91 -18.14
C LYS A 522 14.33 57.52 -18.44
N ARG A 523 14.14 58.75 -17.94
CA ARG A 523 13.04 59.63 -18.36
C ARG A 523 13.16 59.85 -19.87
N GLN A 524 12.07 59.67 -20.60
CA GLN A 524 11.88 60.35 -21.88
C GLN A 524 10.54 61.09 -21.86
N PRO A 525 10.49 62.29 -22.47
CA PRO A 525 9.42 63.26 -22.27
C PRO A 525 8.22 62.97 -23.17
N GLN A 526 7.05 63.36 -22.66
CA GLN A 526 5.83 63.55 -23.44
C GLN A 526 6.11 64.51 -24.60
N SER A 527 5.85 64.05 -25.83
CA SER A 527 5.57 64.93 -26.96
C SER A 527 4.06 65.00 -27.16
N THR A 528 3.59 66.22 -27.01
CA THR A 528 2.27 66.76 -27.31
C THR A 528 1.95 66.69 -28.82
N GLN A 529 0.65 66.79 -29.11
CA GLN A 529 -0.02 67.22 -30.36
C GLN A 529 -0.51 66.14 -31.35
N GLY A 530 -1.79 66.27 -31.72
CA GLY A 530 -2.47 65.59 -32.81
C GLY A 530 -3.90 65.25 -32.46
#